data_AF-A0A6B3HJ21-F1
#
_entry.id   AF-A0A6B3HJ21-F1
#
_cell.length_a   1.000
_cell.length_b   1.000
_cell.length_c   1.000
_cell.angle_alpha   90.00
_cell.angle_beta   90.00
_cell.angle_gamma   90.00
#
_symmetry.space_group_name_H-M   'P 1'
#
loop_
_entity.id
_entity.type
_entity.pdbx_description
1 polymer ?
#
loop_
_entity_poly.entity_id
_entity_poly.type
_entity_poly.pdbx_seq_one_letter_code
_entity_poly.pdbx_strand_id
1 'polypeptide(L)'
;MRTVEAITGVKPDHFMMVDFNAVKELTTAVGGVKVCMAKPIDDPKSHLKLPKGESRVEGEDALALLRTRHSFGNESDLDRIKVQQQFLGSMIREMKSSDTLTNPTKLFKLADAATNALTVDQGIGSAKKLMTLAQEIGKVDTKNITFVTMPVIDNPAEPTPITVVVAPQKGEQLFAMMRSDTSLTEVKQKEKAAKSKQAALLKGPKAAPADVRVDVLN
;
A
#
# COMPACT_ATOMS: atom_id res chain seq x y z
N MET A 1 8.54 17.01 -0.99
CA MET A 1 9.43 16.06 -1.71
C MET A 1 10.83 15.97 -1.10
N ARG A 2 11.52 17.09 -0.82
CA ARG A 2 12.88 17.08 -0.21
C ARG A 2 13.02 16.19 1.02
N THR A 3 12.05 16.19 1.94
CA THR A 3 12.08 15.32 3.13
C THR A 3 12.03 13.84 2.78
N VAL A 4 11.21 13.45 1.79
CA VAL A 4 11.12 12.07 1.32
C VAL A 4 12.44 11.65 0.70
N GLU A 5 13.00 12.47 -0.18
CA GLU A 5 14.31 12.22 -0.80
C GLU A 5 15.45 12.16 0.23
N ALA A 6 15.44 13.02 1.25
CA ALA A 6 16.45 12.99 2.31
C ALA A 6 16.38 11.72 3.16
N ILE A 7 15.19 11.16 3.38
CA ILE A 7 15.00 9.94 4.18
C ILE A 7 15.29 8.69 3.36
N THR A 8 14.86 8.64 2.10
CA THR A 8 14.88 7.41 1.29
C THR A 8 16.02 7.37 0.27
N GLY A 9 16.60 8.53 -0.08
CA GLY A 9 17.51 8.68 -1.22
C GLY A 9 16.84 8.43 -2.59
N VAL A 10 15.52 8.30 -2.64
CA VAL A 10 14.75 8.15 -3.87
C VAL A 10 14.27 9.52 -4.31
N LYS A 11 14.57 9.90 -5.55
CA LYS A 11 14.10 11.13 -6.16
C LYS A 11 12.70 10.92 -6.76
N PRO A 12 11.65 11.54 -6.23
CA PRO A 12 10.31 11.42 -6.82
C PRO A 12 10.24 12.23 -8.13
N ASP A 13 9.76 11.62 -9.21
CA ASP A 13 9.59 12.31 -10.50
C ASP A 13 8.34 13.21 -10.50
N HIS A 14 7.26 12.72 -9.88
CA HIS A 14 5.96 13.39 -9.83
C HIS A 14 5.32 13.26 -8.45
N PHE A 15 4.42 14.18 -8.11
CA PHE A 15 3.60 14.10 -6.91
C PHE A 15 2.13 14.38 -7.19
N MET A 16 1.29 13.76 -6.36
CA MET A 16 -0.15 13.96 -6.36
C MET A 16 -0.62 14.10 -4.91
N MET A 17 -1.42 15.12 -4.65
CA MET A 17 -2.10 15.34 -3.39
C MET A 17 -3.59 15.14 -3.62
N VAL A 18 -4.16 14.26 -2.79
CA VAL A 18 -5.57 13.86 -2.81
C VAL A 18 -6.17 14.35 -1.49
N ASP A 19 -7.10 15.30 -1.56
CA ASP A 19 -7.83 15.74 -0.38
C ASP A 19 -9.12 14.92 -0.16
N PHE A 20 -9.93 15.31 0.82
CA PHE A 20 -11.16 14.60 1.12
C PHE A 20 -12.21 14.71 0.03
N ASN A 21 -12.31 15.84 -0.68
CA ASN A 21 -13.26 15.97 -1.78
C ASN A 21 -12.81 15.13 -2.97
N ALA A 22 -11.50 15.08 -3.23
CA ALA A 22 -10.93 14.23 -4.26
C ALA A 22 -11.23 12.75 -4.07
N VAL A 23 -11.13 12.23 -2.84
CA VAL A 23 -11.54 10.85 -2.56
C VAL A 23 -13.00 10.61 -2.98
N LYS A 24 -13.90 11.53 -2.64
CA LYS A 24 -15.32 11.39 -2.93
C LYS A 24 -15.58 11.41 -4.45
N GLU A 25 -15.08 12.43 -5.13
CA GLU A 25 -15.28 12.60 -6.56
C GLU A 25 -14.66 11.47 -7.38
N LEU A 26 -13.43 11.05 -7.05
CA LEU A 26 -12.75 9.97 -7.79
C LEU A 26 -13.45 8.63 -7.62
N THR A 27 -13.92 8.31 -6.41
CA THR A 27 -14.59 7.03 -6.16
C THR A 27 -15.95 6.98 -6.84
N THR A 28 -16.71 8.08 -6.84
CA THR A 28 -17.95 8.19 -7.63
C THR A 28 -17.68 8.14 -9.14
N ALA A 29 -16.62 8.78 -9.64
CA ALA A 29 -16.26 8.77 -11.06
C ALA A 29 -15.90 7.36 -11.56
N VAL A 30 -15.30 6.52 -10.70
CA VAL A 30 -15.01 5.11 -10.99
C VAL A 30 -16.27 4.22 -10.91
N GLY A 31 -17.37 4.71 -10.34
CA GLY A 31 -18.60 3.94 -10.09
C GLY A 31 -18.52 3.09 -8.81
N GLY A 32 -17.74 3.57 -7.85
CA GLY A 32 -17.49 2.95 -6.55
C GLY A 32 -16.43 1.86 -6.54
N VAL A 33 -15.99 1.51 -5.33
CA VAL A 33 -14.88 0.58 -5.10
C VAL A 33 -15.41 -0.61 -4.31
N LYS A 34 -15.13 -1.82 -4.81
CA LYS A 34 -15.48 -3.05 -4.10
C LYS A 34 -14.52 -3.30 -2.94
N VAL A 35 -15.07 -3.40 -1.73
CA VAL A 35 -14.34 -3.71 -0.49
C VAL A 35 -14.91 -4.97 0.15
N CYS A 36 -14.08 -5.73 0.86
CA CYS A 36 -14.50 -6.94 1.56
C CYS A 36 -14.10 -6.84 3.03
N MET A 37 -15.11 -6.72 3.90
CA MET A 37 -14.93 -6.53 5.32
C MET A 37 -14.93 -7.87 6.06
N ALA A 38 -13.85 -8.16 6.79
CA ALA A 38 -13.76 -9.38 7.60
C ALA A 38 -14.71 -9.37 8.81
N LYS A 39 -15.03 -8.17 9.30
CA LYS A 39 -15.95 -7.88 10.41
C LYS A 39 -16.85 -6.73 9.99
N PRO A 40 -18.09 -6.63 10.48
CA PRO A 40 -18.91 -5.45 10.25
C PRO A 40 -18.22 -4.22 10.84
N ILE A 41 -18.38 -3.07 10.18
CA ILE A 41 -17.96 -1.76 10.68
C ILE A 41 -19.20 -1.02 11.12
N ASP A 42 -19.21 -0.54 12.36
CA ASP A 42 -20.12 0.48 12.85
C ASP A 42 -19.27 1.48 13.64
N ASP A 43 -18.90 2.59 12.98
CA ASP A 43 -18.06 3.63 13.55
C ASP A 43 -18.85 4.94 13.69
N PRO A 44 -19.32 5.28 14.90
CA PRO A 44 -20.05 6.53 15.13
C PRO A 44 -19.26 7.80 14.80
N LYS A 45 -17.91 7.75 14.80
CA LYS A 45 -17.08 8.94 14.55
C LYS A 45 -16.92 9.25 13.06
N SER A 46 -16.88 8.22 12.21
CA SER A 46 -16.87 8.37 10.75
C SER A 46 -18.27 8.24 10.14
N HIS A 47 -19.27 7.87 10.93
CA HIS A 47 -20.64 7.54 10.51
C HIS A 47 -20.72 6.35 9.53
N LEU A 48 -19.65 5.56 9.42
CA LEU A 48 -19.60 4.42 8.52
C LEU A 48 -20.31 3.22 9.12
N LYS A 49 -21.23 2.65 8.33
CA LYS A 49 -21.88 1.37 8.64
C LYS A 49 -21.76 0.43 7.46
N LEU A 50 -20.95 -0.62 7.60
CA LEU A 50 -20.77 -1.65 6.57
C LEU A 50 -20.98 -3.04 7.16
N PRO A 51 -21.75 -3.91 6.48
CA PRO A 51 -21.87 -5.29 6.89
C PRO A 51 -20.55 -6.05 6.71
N LYS A 52 -20.45 -7.22 7.34
CA LYS A 52 -19.41 -8.19 7.00
C LYS A 52 -19.61 -8.66 5.56
N GLY A 53 -18.51 -8.89 4.83
CA GLY A 53 -18.53 -9.38 3.46
C GLY A 53 -18.29 -8.26 2.45
N GLU A 54 -18.78 -8.47 1.23
CA GLU A 54 -18.54 -7.53 0.14
C GLU A 54 -19.48 -6.33 0.21
N SER A 55 -18.95 -5.15 -0.05
CA SER A 55 -19.70 -3.91 -0.19
C SER A 55 -19.08 -3.05 -1.28
N ARG A 56 -19.88 -2.19 -1.90
CA ARG A 56 -19.40 -1.16 -2.84
C ARG A 56 -19.50 0.18 -2.13
N VAL A 57 -18.39 0.91 -2.09
CA VAL A 57 -18.31 2.20 -1.40
C VAL A 57 -17.85 3.28 -2.37
N GLU A 58 -18.45 4.45 -2.27
CA GLU A 58 -18.09 5.64 -3.05
C GLU A 58 -18.43 6.90 -2.25
N GLY A 59 -17.93 8.06 -2.69
CA GLY A 59 -18.28 9.32 -2.06
C GLY A 59 -17.94 9.34 -0.57
N GLU A 60 -18.92 9.75 0.24
CA GLU A 60 -18.79 9.86 1.70
C GLU A 60 -18.47 8.52 2.36
N ASP A 61 -19.00 7.39 1.88
CA ASP A 61 -18.72 6.08 2.47
C ASP A 61 -17.26 5.66 2.24
N ALA A 62 -16.72 5.96 1.06
CA ALA A 62 -15.31 5.71 0.75
C ALA A 62 -14.40 6.61 1.60
N LEU A 63 -14.74 7.89 1.74
CA LEU A 63 -14.02 8.82 2.61
C LEU A 63 -14.08 8.37 4.08
N ALA A 64 -15.25 7.96 4.55
CA ALA A 64 -15.46 7.48 5.91
C ALA A 64 -14.60 6.24 6.18
N LEU A 65 -14.58 5.26 5.26
CA LEU A 65 -13.77 4.05 5.37
C LEU A 65 -12.27 4.35 5.52
N LEU A 66 -11.75 5.31 4.76
CA LEU A 66 -10.34 5.70 4.82
C LEU A 66 -9.99 6.52 6.07
N ARG A 67 -11.00 7.02 6.79
CA ARG A 67 -10.86 7.82 8.01
C ARG A 67 -11.16 7.04 9.28
N THR A 68 -11.87 5.92 9.19
CA THR A 68 -12.17 5.03 10.33
C THR A 68 -10.87 4.60 11.02
N ARG A 69 -10.79 4.84 12.34
CA ARG A 69 -9.63 4.48 13.18
C ARG A 69 -9.94 3.32 14.12
N HIS A 70 -11.10 3.38 14.78
CA HIS A 70 -11.46 2.50 15.89
C HIS A 70 -11.95 1.11 15.45
N SER A 71 -12.17 0.89 14.15
CA SER A 71 -12.65 -0.39 13.64
C SER A 71 -11.54 -1.31 13.16
N PHE A 72 -10.27 -0.89 13.25
CA PHE A 72 -9.13 -1.64 12.71
C PHE A 72 -8.03 -1.88 13.74
N GLY A 73 -7.75 -3.16 14.01
CA GLY A 73 -6.57 -3.64 14.72
C GLY A 73 -6.25 -2.89 16.02
N ASN A 74 -5.06 -2.28 16.10
CA ASN A 74 -4.58 -1.55 17.27
C ASN A 74 -4.94 -0.05 17.27
N GLU A 75 -5.83 0.38 16.37
CA GLU A 75 -6.27 1.76 16.19
C GLU A 75 -5.15 2.77 15.80
N SER A 76 -3.96 2.27 15.46
CA SER A 76 -2.83 3.08 15.02
C SER A 76 -2.98 3.50 13.55
N ASP A 77 -2.31 4.59 13.20
CA ASP A 77 -2.12 5.00 11.81
C ASP A 77 -1.46 3.88 10.96
N LEU A 78 -0.66 2.99 11.56
CA LEU A 78 -0.06 1.84 10.87
C LEU A 78 -1.09 0.83 10.36
N ASP A 79 -2.17 0.60 11.11
CA ASP A 79 -3.26 -0.27 10.67
C ASP A 79 -4.16 0.45 9.65
N ARG A 80 -4.38 1.75 9.81
CA ARG A 80 -5.08 2.55 8.80
C ARG A 80 -4.36 2.57 7.46
N ILE A 81 -3.03 2.65 7.44
CA ILE A 81 -2.23 2.55 6.20
C ILE A 81 -2.54 1.24 5.45
N LYS A 82 -2.73 0.11 6.15
CA LYS A 82 -3.06 -1.17 5.50
C LYS A 82 -4.43 -1.11 4.82
N VAL A 83 -5.43 -0.50 5.47
CA VAL A 83 -6.76 -0.30 4.89
C VAL A 83 -6.69 0.58 3.66
N GLN A 84 -5.94 1.68 3.73
CA GLN A 84 -5.73 2.59 2.59
C GLN A 84 -5.04 1.90 1.41
N GLN A 85 -4.03 1.07 1.67
CA GLN A 85 -3.36 0.26 0.65
C GLN A 85 -4.31 -0.77 0.02
N GLN A 86 -5.12 -1.45 0.82
CA GLN A 86 -6.13 -2.40 0.32
C GLN A 86 -7.19 -1.70 -0.53
N PHE A 87 -7.65 -0.53 -0.10
CA PHE A 87 -8.62 0.29 -0.82
C PHE A 87 -8.05 0.74 -2.17
N LEU A 88 -6.83 1.29 -2.20
CA LEU A 88 -6.16 1.69 -3.43
C LEU A 88 -5.96 0.50 -4.36
N GLY A 89 -5.57 -0.66 -3.84
CA GLY A 89 -5.49 -1.89 -4.61
C GLY A 89 -6.85 -2.32 -5.21
N SER A 90 -7.94 -2.18 -4.46
CA SER A 90 -9.30 -2.43 -4.98
C SER A 90 -9.72 -1.42 -6.03
N MET A 91 -9.41 -0.14 -5.83
CA MET A 91 -9.72 0.92 -6.79
C MET A 91 -8.99 0.70 -8.12
N ILE A 92 -7.70 0.33 -8.09
CA ILE A 92 -6.95 0.00 -9.31
C ILE A 92 -7.57 -1.21 -10.02
N ARG A 93 -7.95 -2.26 -9.28
CA ARG A 93 -8.66 -3.41 -9.87
C ARG A 93 -9.96 -3.01 -10.53
N GLU A 94 -10.75 -2.17 -9.86
CA GLU A 94 -12.02 -1.67 -10.38
C GLU A 94 -11.83 -0.86 -11.66
N MET A 95 -10.88 0.08 -11.68
CA MET A 95 -10.56 0.88 -12.86
C MET A 95 -10.18 0.00 -14.06
N LYS A 96 -9.48 -1.11 -13.82
CA LYS A 96 -9.10 -2.07 -14.87
C LYS A 96 -10.25 -2.98 -15.29
N SER A 97 -11.09 -3.45 -14.36
CA SER A 97 -12.17 -4.41 -14.66
C SER A 97 -13.43 -3.78 -15.23
N SER A 98 -13.66 -2.49 -14.96
CA SER A 98 -14.85 -1.75 -15.39
C SER A 98 -14.75 -1.14 -16.80
N ASP A 99 -13.72 -1.53 -17.57
CA ASP A 99 -13.30 -0.89 -18.81
C ASP A 99 -13.02 0.61 -18.67
N THR A 100 -12.84 1.13 -17.45
CA THR A 100 -12.64 2.57 -17.24
C THR A 100 -11.38 3.07 -17.94
N LEU A 101 -10.33 2.26 -17.99
CA LEU A 101 -9.07 2.62 -18.68
C LEU A 101 -9.09 2.38 -20.19
N THR A 102 -10.02 1.58 -20.71
CA THR A 102 -10.14 1.24 -22.14
C THR A 102 -11.29 1.98 -22.82
N ASN A 103 -12.24 2.53 -22.06
CA ASN A 103 -13.36 3.32 -22.54
C ASN A 103 -13.00 4.83 -22.55
N PRO A 104 -12.93 5.48 -23.72
CA PRO A 104 -12.51 6.89 -23.83
C PRO A 104 -13.39 7.85 -23.02
N THR A 105 -14.70 7.61 -22.97
CA THR A 105 -15.65 8.47 -22.25
C THR A 105 -15.47 8.35 -20.74
N LYS A 106 -15.32 7.13 -20.21
CA LYS A 106 -15.07 6.91 -18.77
C LYS A 106 -13.70 7.44 -18.36
N LEU A 107 -12.68 7.20 -19.19
CA LEU A 107 -11.33 7.69 -18.95
C LEU A 107 -11.28 9.22 -18.92
N PHE A 108 -12.00 9.88 -19.83
CA PHE A 108 -12.12 11.34 -19.83
C PHE A 108 -12.82 11.84 -18.57
N LYS A 109 -13.96 11.25 -18.17
CA LYS A 109 -14.66 11.62 -16.92
C LYS A 109 -13.77 11.46 -15.68
N LEU A 110 -13.01 10.38 -15.62
CA LEU A 110 -12.07 10.14 -14.53
C LEU A 110 -10.94 11.18 -14.53
N ALA A 111 -10.37 11.49 -15.70
CA ALA A 111 -9.31 12.48 -15.82
C ALA A 111 -9.78 13.90 -15.50
N ASP A 112 -11.01 14.25 -15.88
CA ASP A 112 -11.63 15.54 -15.58
C ASP A 112 -11.88 15.69 -14.07
N ALA A 113 -12.50 14.67 -13.44
CA ALA A 113 -12.64 14.61 -11.98
C ALA A 113 -11.28 14.69 -11.27
N ALA A 114 -10.28 13.97 -11.79
CA ALA A 114 -8.93 14.01 -11.28
C ALA A 114 -8.29 15.41 -11.40
N THR A 115 -8.45 16.12 -12.52
CA THR A 115 -7.90 17.49 -12.65
C THR A 115 -8.59 18.51 -11.75
N ASN A 116 -9.90 18.35 -11.49
CA ASN A 116 -10.65 19.28 -10.65
C ASN A 116 -10.38 19.03 -9.16
N ALA A 117 -10.12 17.79 -8.77
CA ALA A 117 -9.99 17.43 -7.37
C ALA A 117 -8.53 17.24 -6.89
N LEU A 118 -7.57 16.98 -7.78
CA LEU A 118 -6.19 16.71 -7.40
C LEU A 118 -5.31 17.94 -7.54
N THR A 119 -4.45 18.14 -6.54
CA THR A 119 -3.28 19.00 -6.71
C THR A 119 -2.10 18.13 -7.15
N VAL A 120 -1.50 18.45 -8.29
CA VAL A 120 -0.39 17.68 -8.87
C VAL A 120 0.73 18.60 -9.36
N ASP A 121 1.93 18.05 -9.59
CA ASP A 121 3.01 18.84 -10.19
C ASP A 121 2.75 19.18 -11.67
N GLN A 122 3.45 20.20 -12.16
CA GLN A 122 3.37 20.67 -13.55
C GLN A 122 3.69 19.57 -14.58
N GLY A 123 4.49 18.58 -14.18
CA GLY A 123 4.86 17.43 -14.99
C GLY A 123 3.66 16.56 -15.37
N ILE A 124 2.60 16.49 -14.54
CA ILE A 124 1.37 15.72 -14.80
C ILE A 124 0.07 16.55 -14.69
N GLY A 125 0.16 17.87 -14.52
CA GLY A 125 -0.97 18.77 -14.22
C GLY A 125 -2.02 19.04 -15.28
N SER A 126 -2.08 18.26 -16.37
CA SER A 126 -3.15 18.40 -17.36
C SER A 126 -3.93 17.11 -17.51
N ALA A 127 -5.21 17.23 -17.87
CA ALA A 127 -6.10 16.07 -18.07
C ALA A 127 -5.48 15.05 -19.02
N LYS A 128 -4.88 15.51 -20.14
CA LYS A 128 -4.19 14.65 -21.10
C LYS A 128 -3.05 13.84 -20.45
N LYS A 129 -2.24 14.47 -19.60
CA LYS A 129 -1.10 13.80 -18.95
C LYS A 129 -1.57 12.83 -17.87
N LEU A 130 -2.62 13.17 -17.12
CA LEU A 130 -3.25 12.24 -16.17
C LEU A 130 -3.90 11.05 -16.90
N MET A 131 -4.52 11.25 -18.06
CA MET A 131 -5.01 10.15 -18.90
C MET A 131 -3.86 9.25 -19.34
N THR A 132 -2.74 9.81 -19.81
CA THR A 132 -1.56 9.03 -20.19
C THR A 132 -1.01 8.25 -18.99
N LEU A 133 -0.88 8.88 -17.82
CA LEU A 133 -0.45 8.20 -16.59
C LEU A 133 -1.40 7.05 -16.22
N ALA A 134 -2.71 7.26 -16.27
CA ALA A 134 -3.71 6.23 -16.00
C ALA A 134 -3.63 5.06 -17.00
N GLN A 135 -3.36 5.35 -18.28
CA GLN A 135 -3.14 4.33 -19.30
C GLN A 135 -1.85 3.52 -19.04
N GLU A 136 -0.74 4.15 -18.67
CA GLU A 136 0.49 3.45 -18.32
C GLU A 136 0.31 2.57 -17.08
N ILE A 137 -0.35 3.07 -16.03
CA ILE A 137 -0.72 2.27 -14.86
C ILE A 137 -1.63 1.10 -15.27
N GLY A 138 -2.55 1.32 -16.22
CA GLY A 138 -3.43 0.29 -16.76
C GLY A 138 -2.71 -0.87 -17.43
N LYS A 139 -1.51 -0.65 -17.99
CA LYS A 139 -0.69 -1.71 -18.59
C LYS A 139 -0.04 -2.62 -17.56
N VAL A 140 0.16 -2.16 -16.33
CA VAL A 140 0.79 -2.94 -15.25
C VAL A 140 -0.18 -4.02 -14.77
N ASP A 141 0.24 -5.30 -14.78
CA ASP A 141 -0.54 -6.38 -14.15
C ASP A 141 -0.75 -6.05 -12.67
N THR A 142 -2.00 -6.13 -12.19
CA THR A 142 -2.34 -5.83 -10.79
C THR A 142 -1.60 -6.74 -9.81
N LYS A 143 -1.17 -7.93 -10.25
CA LYS A 143 -0.34 -8.85 -9.46
C LYS A 143 1.07 -8.31 -9.20
N ASN A 144 1.55 -7.39 -10.04
CA ASN A 144 2.88 -6.78 -9.92
C ASN A 144 2.85 -5.47 -9.13
N ILE A 145 1.67 -4.98 -8.74
CA ILE A 145 1.54 -3.79 -7.89
C ILE A 145 1.72 -4.23 -6.44
N THR A 146 2.75 -3.70 -5.79
CA THR A 146 3.06 -4.00 -4.39
C THR A 146 2.87 -2.78 -3.53
N PHE A 147 2.06 -2.91 -2.48
CA PHE A 147 1.98 -1.92 -1.41
C PHE A 147 2.86 -2.36 -0.25
N VAL A 148 3.64 -1.43 0.30
CA VAL A 148 4.52 -1.66 1.43
C VAL A 148 4.46 -0.47 2.38
N THR A 149 4.40 -0.77 3.67
CA THR A 149 4.58 0.23 4.73
C THR A 149 6.04 0.21 5.15
N MET A 150 6.65 1.39 5.22
CA MET A 150 8.03 1.55 5.70
C MET A 150 8.20 0.88 7.08
N PRO A 151 9.20 0.02 7.27
CA PRO A 151 9.49 -0.57 8.57
C PRO A 151 9.88 0.51 9.58
N VAL A 152 9.17 0.55 10.70
CA VAL A 152 9.41 1.51 11.79
C VAL A 152 9.53 0.81 13.13
N ILE A 153 10.14 1.49 14.10
CA ILE A 153 10.17 1.16 15.52
C ILE A 153 9.63 2.36 16.32
N ASP A 154 9.14 2.11 17.53
CA ASP A 154 8.80 3.18 18.47
C ASP A 154 10.03 4.06 18.73
N ASN A 155 9.81 5.37 18.84
CA ASN A 155 10.90 6.31 19.02
C ASN A 155 11.59 6.09 20.39
N PRO A 156 12.85 5.62 20.44
CA PRO A 156 13.53 5.31 21.69
C PRO A 156 13.92 6.57 22.49
N ALA A 157 13.81 7.76 21.89
CA ALA A 157 14.04 9.03 22.57
C ALA A 157 12.84 9.47 23.45
N GLU A 158 11.70 8.80 23.33
CA GLU A 158 10.47 9.12 24.06
C GLU A 158 10.24 8.11 25.19
N PRO A 159 10.05 8.55 26.45
CA PRO A 159 9.73 7.65 27.57
C PRO A 159 8.39 6.91 27.39
N THR A 160 7.43 7.59 26.77
CA THR A 160 6.14 7.04 26.33
C THR A 160 6.03 7.32 24.84
N PRO A 161 6.41 6.36 23.98
CA PRO A 161 6.46 6.61 22.55
C PRO A 161 5.09 6.94 21.95
N ILE A 162 5.00 8.10 21.31
CA ILE A 162 3.87 8.55 20.49
C ILE A 162 4.30 8.78 19.03
N THR A 163 5.60 8.77 18.76
CA THR A 163 6.17 8.81 17.41
C THR A 163 6.95 7.53 17.08
N VAL A 164 7.23 7.36 15.79
CA VAL A 164 8.01 6.24 15.27
C VAL A 164 9.21 6.75 14.48
N VAL A 165 10.28 5.95 14.47
CA VAL A 165 11.48 6.20 13.66
C VAL A 165 11.70 5.04 12.69
N VAL A 166 12.43 5.29 11.60
CA VAL A 166 12.77 4.27 10.62
C VAL A 166 13.52 3.13 11.32
N ALA A 167 13.11 1.89 11.10
CA ALA A 167 13.82 0.73 11.62
C ALA A 167 15.17 0.61 10.88
N PRO A 168 16.34 0.78 11.53
CA PRO A 168 17.60 1.05 10.83
C PRO A 168 17.97 0.04 9.72
N GLN A 169 17.89 -1.25 10.02
CA GLN A 169 18.27 -2.30 9.07
C GLN A 169 17.21 -2.54 8.00
N LYS A 170 15.94 -2.69 8.42
CA LYS A 170 14.84 -3.04 7.52
C LYS A 170 14.40 -1.86 6.65
N GLY A 171 14.46 -0.65 7.19
CA GLY A 171 14.17 0.59 6.48
C GLY A 171 15.19 0.84 5.38
N GLU A 172 16.49 0.76 5.71
CA GLU A 172 17.54 0.93 4.70
C GLU A 172 17.52 -0.17 3.62
N GLN A 173 17.23 -1.42 4.00
CA GLN A 173 17.02 -2.50 3.03
C GLN A 173 15.88 -2.16 2.05
N LEU A 174 14.75 -1.64 2.55
CA LEU A 174 13.65 -1.21 1.70
C LEU A 174 14.08 -0.08 0.75
N PHE A 175 14.74 0.95 1.28
CA PHE A 175 15.16 2.09 0.47
C PHE A 175 16.22 1.73 -0.58
N ALA A 176 17.16 0.86 -0.24
CA ALA A 176 18.14 0.33 -1.18
C ALA A 176 17.46 -0.39 -2.35
N MET A 177 16.48 -1.26 -2.05
CA MET A 177 15.69 -1.93 -3.10
C MET A 177 14.93 -0.93 -3.99
N MET A 178 14.37 0.13 -3.41
CA MET A 178 13.68 1.17 -4.18
C MET A 178 14.63 1.96 -5.08
N ARG A 179 15.84 2.30 -4.61
CA ARG A 179 16.83 3.03 -5.42
C ARG A 179 17.44 2.17 -6.53
N SER A 180 17.45 0.84 -6.37
CA SER A 180 17.96 -0.11 -7.36
C SER A 180 16.85 -0.82 -8.17
N ASP A 181 15.63 -0.27 -8.17
CA ASP A 181 14.46 -0.81 -8.89
C ASP A 181 14.26 -2.33 -8.69
N THR A 182 14.54 -2.82 -7.48
CA THR A 182 14.49 -4.24 -7.15
C THR A 182 13.10 -4.65 -6.70
N SER A 183 12.57 -5.70 -7.33
CA SER A 183 11.23 -6.22 -7.02
C SER A 183 11.11 -6.73 -5.58
N LEU A 184 10.15 -6.15 -4.83
CA LEU A 184 9.82 -6.55 -3.46
C LEU A 184 9.19 -7.95 -3.36
N THR A 185 8.60 -8.45 -4.45
CA THR A 185 7.96 -9.77 -4.48
C THR A 185 8.96 -10.89 -4.76
N GLU A 186 9.94 -10.64 -5.62
CA GLU A 186 10.99 -11.62 -5.94
C GLU A 186 11.90 -11.91 -4.76
N VAL A 187 12.25 -10.90 -3.96
CA VAL A 187 13.04 -11.09 -2.73
C VAL A 187 12.28 -11.99 -1.76
N LYS A 188 10.99 -11.74 -1.54
CA LYS A 188 10.15 -12.61 -0.70
C LYS A 188 10.06 -14.04 -1.23
N GLN A 189 9.99 -14.22 -2.54
CA GLN A 189 9.99 -15.56 -3.15
C GLN A 189 11.34 -16.27 -2.95
N LYS A 190 12.46 -15.57 -3.14
CA LYS A 190 13.81 -16.11 -2.89
C LYS A 190 14.03 -16.46 -1.42
N GLU A 191 13.61 -15.62 -0.48
CA GLU A 191 13.65 -15.90 0.95
C GLU A 191 12.80 -17.13 1.32
N LYS A 192 11.58 -17.20 0.78
CA LYS A 192 10.69 -18.36 0.99
C LYS A 192 11.33 -19.64 0.44
N ALA A 193 11.91 -19.59 -0.75
CA ALA A 193 12.62 -20.71 -1.35
C ALA A 193 13.85 -21.13 -0.52
N ALA A 194 14.63 -20.18 -0.01
CA ALA A 194 15.76 -20.45 0.88
C ALA A 194 15.32 -21.10 2.20
N LYS A 195 14.25 -20.59 2.84
CA LYS A 195 13.65 -21.20 4.04
C LYS A 195 13.13 -22.61 3.77
N SER A 196 12.50 -22.84 2.61
CA SER A 196 12.05 -24.18 2.21
C SER A 196 13.22 -25.14 1.98
N LYS A 197 14.33 -24.68 1.37
CA LYS A 197 15.56 -25.47 1.23
C LYS A 197 16.17 -25.81 2.59
N GLN A 198 16.28 -24.83 3.49
CA GLN A 198 16.77 -25.06 4.85
C GLN A 198 15.89 -26.04 5.63
N ALA A 199 14.57 -25.90 5.54
CA ALA A 199 13.63 -26.81 6.18
C ALA A 199 13.72 -28.23 5.58
N ALA A 200 14.04 -28.37 4.29
CA ALA A 200 14.29 -29.67 3.67
C ALA A 200 15.60 -30.31 4.17
N LEU A 201 16.67 -29.53 4.37
CA LEU A 201 17.92 -30.02 4.98
C LEU A 201 17.72 -30.53 6.42
N LEU A 202 16.74 -29.99 7.13
CA LEU A 202 16.37 -30.41 8.49
C LEU A 202 15.46 -31.66 8.52
N LYS A 203 15.01 -32.16 7.36
CA LYS A 203 14.24 -33.40 7.25
C LYS A 203 15.19 -34.57 6.96
N GLY A 204 15.55 -35.30 8.01
CA GLY A 204 16.39 -36.48 7.95
C GLY A 204 16.63 -37.05 9.34
N PRO A 205 17.31 -38.21 9.45
CA PRO A 205 17.72 -38.75 10.74
C PRO A 205 18.59 -37.70 11.45
N LYS A 206 18.14 -37.28 12.64
CA LYS A 206 18.91 -36.37 13.48
C LYS A 206 20.03 -37.18 14.14
N ALA A 207 21.26 -36.69 14.07
CA ALA A 207 22.36 -37.26 14.84
C ALA A 207 21.98 -37.28 16.33
N ALA A 208 22.34 -38.33 17.06
CA ALA A 208 22.12 -38.34 18.50
C ALA A 208 22.97 -37.22 19.11
N PRO A 209 22.53 -36.57 20.22
CA PRO A 209 23.33 -35.52 20.86
C PRO A 209 24.77 -35.96 21.20
N ALA A 210 24.98 -37.26 21.45
CA ALA A 210 26.30 -37.85 21.70
C ALA A 210 27.22 -37.88 20.46
N ASP A 211 26.66 -37.77 19.26
CA ASP A 211 27.40 -37.83 17.99
C ASP A 211 27.80 -36.44 17.47
N VAL A 212 27.35 -35.37 18.13
CA VAL A 212 27.62 -33.98 17.73
C VAL A 212 28.76 -33.42 18.57
N ARG A 213 29.92 -33.16 17.96
CA ARG A 213 31.02 -32.43 18.58
C ARG A 213 30.99 -30.96 18.15
N VAL A 214 31.15 -30.06 19.10
CA VAL A 214 31.22 -28.61 18.86
C VAL A 214 32.54 -28.13 19.43
N ASP A 215 33.39 -27.60 18.55
CA ASP A 215 34.62 -26.93 18.95
C ASP A 215 34.35 -25.42 19.05
N VAL A 216 34.61 -24.86 20.22
CA VAL A 216 34.53 -23.40 20.47
C VAL A 216 35.96 -22.88 20.46
N LEU A 217 36.29 -22.09 19.44
CA LEU A 217 37.57 -21.41 19.33
C LEU A 217 37.45 -20.01 19.93
N ASN A 218 38.43 -19.67 20.78
CA ASN A 218 38.69 -18.32 21.31
C ASN A 218 39.42 -17.51 20.24
#